data_AF-A0A2N1J1I8-F1
#
_entry.id   AF-A0A2N1J1I8-F1
#
_cell.length_a   1.000
_cell.length_b   1.000
_cell.length_c   1.000
_cell.angle_alpha   90.00
_cell.angle_beta   90.00
_cell.angle_gamma   90.00
#
_symmetry.space_group_name_H-M   'P 1'
#
loop_
_entity.id
_entity.type
_entity.pdbx_description
1 polymer ?
#
loop_
_entity_poly.entity_id
_entity_poly.type
_entity_poly.pdbx_seq_one_letter_code
_entity_poly.pdbx_strand_id
1 'polypeptide(L)'
;MKLEYAGLKPMINEHGVSFKDGKEDKFVYLKYAIDILLAIDHEHEKKRKYSHQLKEQTLSAQEIVNILLKYHPKLEETINKEIKNYLTHLDSEEQSVEKSLTLTQIEKETFINNLEIMRDYKIQRAKNKIFYFHCIETIVEIILKREIKEIDTPFNERFWHILQTLEGALNEHKIRSDLKIDRSNTSQLKAMLLIHLY
;
A
#
# COMPACT_ATOMS: atom_id res chain seq x y z
N MET A 1 -7.14 15.55 -1.27
CA MET A 1 -5.94 14.89 -0.70
C MET A 1 -4.80 14.77 -1.73
N LYS A 2 -3.53 15.03 -1.35
CA LYS A 2 -2.33 14.87 -2.21
C LYS A 2 -1.48 13.64 -1.83
N LEU A 3 -1.10 12.79 -2.79
CA LEU A 3 -0.18 11.67 -2.58
C LEU A 3 1.14 11.93 -3.31
N GLU A 4 2.25 11.67 -2.64
CA GLU A 4 3.60 11.89 -3.16
C GLU A 4 4.54 10.83 -2.60
N TYR A 5 5.55 10.45 -3.38
CA TYR A 5 6.59 9.53 -2.92
C TYR A 5 7.46 10.20 -1.85
N ALA A 6 7.64 9.55 -0.70
CA ALA A 6 8.51 10.04 0.36
C ALA A 6 9.89 9.36 0.39
N GLY A 7 10.00 8.04 0.19
CA GLY A 7 11.31 7.35 0.15
C GLY A 7 11.34 5.96 0.78
N LEU A 8 12.35 5.64 1.60
CA LEU A 8 12.47 4.40 2.37
C LEU A 8 12.00 4.58 3.83
N LYS A 9 11.78 3.49 4.58
CA LYS A 9 11.36 3.62 5.99
C LYS A 9 12.51 4.26 6.81
N PRO A 10 12.26 5.36 7.54
CA PRO A 10 13.29 5.99 8.35
C PRO A 10 13.50 5.21 9.65
N MET A 11 14.73 5.21 10.12
CA MET A 11 15.17 4.75 11.43
C MET A 11 15.80 5.94 12.13
N ILE A 12 15.19 6.36 13.23
CA ILE A 12 15.49 7.61 13.92
C ILE A 12 15.91 7.26 15.35
N ASN A 13 17.01 7.84 15.80
CA ASN A 13 17.51 7.71 17.16
C ASN A 13 18.33 8.94 17.57
N GLU A 14 18.92 8.90 18.76
CA GLU A 14 19.79 9.92 19.34
C GLU A 14 21.10 10.15 18.55
N HIS A 15 21.46 9.24 17.65
CA HIS A 15 22.67 9.35 16.82
C HIS A 15 22.40 9.85 15.40
N GLY A 16 21.14 9.95 14.98
CA GLY A 16 20.77 10.48 13.68
C GLY A 16 19.58 9.78 13.03
N VAL A 17 19.49 9.96 11.71
CA VAL A 17 18.47 9.37 10.84
C VAL A 17 19.15 8.50 9.79
N SER A 18 18.70 7.26 9.66
CA SER A 18 19.08 6.33 8.60
C SER A 18 17.84 5.76 7.93
N PHE A 19 18.01 5.00 6.85
CA PHE A 19 16.90 4.43 6.08
C PHE A 19 17.05 2.92 5.94
N LYS A 20 15.94 2.20 6.08
CA LYS A 20 15.92 0.75 5.97
C LYS A 20 15.71 0.30 4.53
N ASP A 21 16.70 -0.38 3.98
CA ASP A 21 16.65 -1.00 2.66
C ASP A 21 15.51 -2.04 2.56
N GLY A 22 14.90 -2.11 1.38
CA GLY A 22 13.78 -3.01 1.10
C GLY A 22 12.46 -2.62 1.79
N LYS A 23 12.39 -1.47 2.48
CA LYS A 23 11.15 -0.92 3.04
C LYS A 23 10.67 0.30 2.26
N GLU A 24 10.38 0.06 1.00
CA GLU A 24 9.82 1.02 0.04
C GLU A 24 8.55 1.70 0.57
N ASP A 25 8.36 2.95 0.17
CA ASP A 25 7.09 3.65 0.34
C ASP A 25 5.97 2.92 -0.41
N LYS A 26 4.79 2.83 0.20
CA LYS A 26 3.64 2.21 -0.47
C LYS A 26 3.17 2.95 -1.72
N PHE A 27 3.55 4.22 -1.86
CA PHE A 27 3.29 4.99 -3.08
C PHE A 27 3.73 4.28 -4.37
N VAL A 28 4.87 3.57 -4.36
CA VAL A 28 5.42 2.91 -5.57
C VAL A 28 4.54 1.76 -6.09
N TYR A 29 3.65 1.23 -5.25
CA TYR A 29 2.73 0.14 -5.61
C TYR A 29 1.35 0.66 -6.04
N LEU A 30 1.02 1.93 -5.78
CA LEU A 30 -0.33 2.46 -6.01
C LEU A 30 -0.76 2.39 -7.47
N LYS A 31 0.13 2.75 -8.40
CA LYS A 31 -0.17 2.66 -9.84
C LYS A 31 -0.57 1.23 -10.21
N TYR A 32 0.24 0.25 -9.83
CA TYR A 32 0.02 -1.16 -10.14
C TYR A 32 -1.25 -1.71 -9.48
N ALA A 33 -1.58 -1.26 -8.26
CA ALA A 33 -2.81 -1.65 -7.58
C ALA A 33 -4.04 -1.07 -8.30
N ILE A 34 -3.98 0.19 -8.72
CA ILE A 34 -5.04 0.82 -9.52
C ILE A 34 -5.19 0.13 -10.88
N ASP A 35 -4.08 -0.26 -11.52
CA ASP A 35 -4.13 -1.01 -12.78
C ASP A 35 -4.90 -2.32 -12.59
N ILE A 36 -4.63 -3.08 -11.50
CA ILE A 36 -5.41 -4.27 -11.16
C ILE A 36 -6.88 -3.91 -10.92
N LEU A 37 -7.16 -2.88 -10.13
CA LEU A 37 -8.52 -2.44 -9.80
C LEU A 37 -9.35 -2.16 -11.06
N LEU A 38 -8.81 -1.35 -11.97
CA LEU A 38 -9.45 -1.02 -13.24
C LEU A 38 -9.60 -2.25 -14.14
N ALA A 39 -8.61 -3.13 -14.13
CA ALA A 39 -8.65 -4.37 -14.90
C ALA A 39 -9.72 -5.35 -14.41
N ILE A 40 -10.15 -5.30 -13.15
CA ILE A 40 -11.18 -6.19 -12.64
C ILE A 40 -12.58 -5.56 -12.57
N ASP A 41 -12.70 -4.22 -12.63
CA ASP A 41 -13.97 -3.50 -12.51
C ASP A 41 -14.68 -3.17 -13.85
N HIS A 42 -14.24 -3.69 -14.99
CA HIS A 42 -14.94 -3.51 -16.26
C HIS A 42 -16.21 -4.38 -16.35
N GLU A 43 -17.26 -3.93 -17.05
CA GLU A 43 -18.52 -4.71 -17.19
C GLU A 43 -18.24 -6.12 -17.74
N HIS A 44 -18.68 -7.14 -16.99
CA HIS A 44 -18.44 -8.55 -17.34
C HIS A 44 -19.23 -8.96 -18.59
N GLU A 45 -18.51 -9.32 -19.66
CA GLU A 45 -18.95 -10.45 -20.48
C GLU A 45 -18.51 -11.75 -19.78
N LYS A 46 -19.47 -12.57 -19.37
CA LYS A 46 -19.19 -13.84 -18.66
C LYS A 46 -18.25 -14.74 -19.49
N LYS A 47 -17.23 -15.31 -18.83
CA LYS A 47 -16.32 -16.40 -19.29
C LYS A 47 -15.16 -16.04 -20.23
N ARG A 48 -14.20 -15.21 -19.82
CA ARG A 48 -12.84 -15.26 -20.39
C ARG A 48 -11.75 -15.16 -19.32
N LYS A 49 -10.68 -15.94 -19.51
CA LYS A 49 -9.39 -15.71 -18.85
C LYS A 49 -8.92 -14.32 -19.25
N TYR A 50 -8.70 -13.43 -18.29
CA TYR A 50 -8.10 -12.14 -18.55
C TYR A 50 -6.58 -12.30 -18.61
N SER A 51 -5.92 -11.41 -19.34
CA SER A 51 -4.47 -11.33 -19.42
C SER A 51 -4.17 -9.86 -19.63
N HIS A 52 -3.74 -9.16 -18.58
CA HIS A 52 -3.55 -7.71 -18.64
C HIS A 52 -2.33 -7.35 -19.51
N GLN A 53 -2.56 -6.71 -20.66
CA GLN A 53 -1.54 -5.87 -21.29
C GLN A 53 -1.60 -4.49 -20.62
N LEU A 54 -0.52 -4.11 -19.94
CA LEU A 54 -0.40 -2.82 -19.26
C LEU A 54 -0.69 -1.70 -20.26
N LYS A 55 -1.79 -0.96 -20.07
CA LYS A 55 -1.97 0.32 -20.76
C LYS A 55 -0.83 1.22 -20.30
N GLU A 56 0.00 1.70 -21.24
CA GLU A 56 1.17 2.55 -20.97
C GLU A 56 0.83 3.95 -20.41
N GLN A 57 -0.42 4.20 -20.00
CA GLN A 57 -0.82 5.49 -19.45
C GLN A 57 -0.18 5.70 -18.07
N THR A 58 0.68 6.71 -17.97
CA THR A 58 1.21 7.20 -16.70
C THR A 58 0.13 7.97 -15.95
N LEU A 59 -0.62 7.26 -15.10
CA LEU A 59 -1.55 7.88 -14.15
C LEU A 59 -0.79 8.79 -13.18
N SER A 60 -1.23 10.04 -13.06
CA SER A 60 -0.79 10.97 -12.03
C SER A 60 -1.33 10.56 -10.65
N ALA A 61 -0.67 11.04 -9.59
CA ALA A 61 -1.12 10.80 -8.23
C ALA A 61 -2.55 11.30 -7.98
N GLN A 62 -2.95 12.41 -8.61
CA GLN A 62 -4.30 12.93 -8.48
C GLN A 62 -5.33 12.04 -9.19
N GLU A 63 -4.99 11.49 -10.36
CA GLU A 63 -5.86 10.52 -11.06
C GLU A 63 -6.05 9.25 -10.23
N ILE A 64 -4.99 8.74 -9.61
CA ILE A 64 -5.05 7.60 -8.68
C ILE A 64 -6.03 7.87 -7.53
N VAL A 65 -5.93 9.05 -6.90
CA VAL A 65 -6.85 9.46 -5.84
C VAL A 65 -8.28 9.54 -6.34
N ASN A 66 -8.49 10.16 -7.50
CA ASN A 66 -9.82 10.35 -8.08
C ASN A 66 -10.48 9.02 -8.45
N ILE A 67 -9.71 8.02 -8.90
CA ILE A 67 -10.23 6.68 -9.20
C ILE A 67 -10.79 6.04 -7.94
N LEU A 68 -10.03 6.03 -6.85
CA LEU A 68 -10.47 5.37 -5.61
C LEU A 68 -11.64 6.10 -4.94
N LEU A 69 -11.69 7.43 -5.03
CA LEU A 69 -12.81 8.24 -4.54
C LEU A 69 -14.14 7.93 -5.24
N LYS A 70 -14.14 7.40 -6.47
CA LYS A 70 -15.37 6.94 -7.14
C LYS A 70 -16.03 5.76 -6.42
N TYR A 71 -15.23 4.89 -5.82
CA TYR A 71 -15.72 3.74 -5.05
C TYR A 71 -16.09 4.14 -3.63
N HIS A 72 -15.28 5.02 -3.02
CA HIS A 72 -15.48 5.47 -1.65
C HIS A 72 -15.43 7.00 -1.56
N PRO A 73 -16.56 7.71 -1.76
CA PRO A 73 -16.60 9.17 -1.75
C PRO A 73 -16.15 9.81 -0.43
N LYS A 74 -16.28 9.08 0.69
CA LYS A 74 -15.87 9.52 2.03
C LYS A 74 -14.44 9.09 2.41
N LEU A 75 -13.68 8.51 1.48
CA LEU A 75 -12.35 7.99 1.76
C LEU A 75 -11.42 9.06 2.33
N GLU A 76 -11.49 10.30 1.83
CA GLU A 76 -10.66 11.39 2.33
C GLU A 76 -10.93 11.68 3.83
N GLU A 77 -12.19 11.63 4.27
CA GLU A 77 -12.54 11.77 5.69
C GLU A 77 -11.97 10.62 6.53
N THR A 78 -12.10 9.38 6.05
CA THR A 78 -11.56 8.19 6.71
C THR A 78 -10.05 8.26 6.87
N ILE A 79 -9.33 8.61 5.79
CA ILE A 79 -7.87 8.74 5.82
C ILE A 79 -7.45 9.85 6.77
N ASN A 80 -8.13 11.00 6.75
CA ASN A 80 -7.81 12.10 7.67
C ASN A 80 -7.99 11.70 9.13
N LYS A 81 -8.99 10.88 9.45
CA LYS A 81 -9.18 10.31 10.80
C LYS A 81 -8.03 9.37 11.19
N GLU A 82 -7.61 8.49 10.30
CA GLU A 82 -6.49 7.59 10.55
C GLU A 82 -5.15 8.33 10.70
N ILE A 83 -4.93 9.37 9.88
CA ILE A 83 -3.76 10.25 10.00
C ILE A 83 -3.76 10.98 11.34
N LYS A 84 -4.92 11.43 11.82
CA LYS A 84 -5.01 12.05 13.14
C LYS A 84 -4.57 11.10 14.26
N ASN A 85 -4.96 9.82 14.19
CA ASN A 85 -4.49 8.80 15.14
C ASN A 85 -2.97 8.59 15.02
N TYR A 86 -2.44 8.63 13.80
CA TYR A 86 -0.99 8.52 13.57
C TYR A 86 -0.23 9.72 14.15
N LEU A 87 -0.74 10.94 14.04
CA LEU A 87 -0.14 12.13 14.67
C LEU A 87 -0.04 11.98 16.18
N THR A 88 -1.09 11.48 16.83
CA THR A 88 -1.06 11.18 18.28
C THR A 88 0.01 10.15 18.63
N HIS A 89 0.25 9.17 17.76
CA HIS A 89 1.34 8.22 17.95
C HIS A 89 2.72 8.90 17.85
N LEU A 90 2.92 9.83 16.92
CA LEU A 90 4.16 10.60 16.82
C LEU A 90 4.40 11.46 18.08
N ASP A 91 3.35 12.11 18.58
CA ASP A 91 3.44 12.89 19.83
C ASP A 91 3.82 11.99 21.03
N SER A 92 3.27 10.77 21.08
CA SER A 92 3.60 9.82 22.13
C SER A 92 5.05 9.32 22.06
N GLU A 93 5.62 9.25 20.85
CA GLU A 93 7.01 8.86 20.61
C GLU A 93 7.96 9.94 21.15
N GLU A 94 7.72 11.21 20.80
CA GLU A 94 8.48 12.36 21.32
C GLU A 94 8.42 12.42 22.86
N GLN A 95 7.23 12.28 23.45
CA GLN A 95 7.06 12.25 24.91
C GLN A 95 7.78 11.08 25.59
N SER A 96 7.89 9.94 24.90
CA SER A 96 8.60 8.77 25.44
C SER A 96 10.11 9.01 25.53
N VAL A 97 10.67 9.76 24.58
CA VAL A 97 12.08 10.17 24.56
C VAL A 97 12.35 11.16 25.69
N GLU A 98 11.49 12.16 25.89
CA GLU A 98 11.62 13.12 26.99
C GLU A 98 11.67 12.44 28.37
N LYS A 99 10.80 11.44 28.57
CA LYS A 99 10.68 10.68 29.82
C LYS A 99 11.74 9.59 29.99
N SER A 100 12.59 9.35 28.99
CA SER A 100 13.61 8.30 29.06
C SER A 100 14.59 8.56 30.21
N LEU A 101 14.88 7.52 31.00
CA LEU A 101 15.88 7.59 32.08
C LEU A 101 17.28 7.14 31.61
N THR A 102 17.39 6.57 30.41
CA THR A 102 18.64 6.01 29.89
C THR A 102 19.42 6.97 29.01
N LEU A 103 18.77 8.02 28.51
CA LEU A 103 19.36 9.02 27.63
C LEU A 103 19.84 10.23 28.43
N THR A 104 21.01 10.74 28.09
CA THR A 104 21.50 12.04 28.54
C THR A 104 20.63 13.17 27.97
N GLN A 105 20.74 14.36 28.55
CA GLN A 105 19.98 15.53 28.07
C GLN A 105 20.27 15.85 26.60
N ILE A 106 21.54 15.78 26.18
CA ILE A 106 21.96 16.05 24.80
C ILE A 106 21.39 14.99 23.84
N GLU A 107 21.39 13.71 24.25
CA GLU A 107 20.82 12.64 23.44
C GLU A 107 19.30 12.78 23.28
N LYS A 108 18.59 13.19 24.33
CA LYS A 108 17.14 13.47 24.26
C LYS A 108 16.85 14.60 23.28
N GLU A 109 17.55 15.72 23.43
CA GLU A 109 17.39 16.87 22.53
C GLU A 109 17.70 16.49 21.08
N THR A 110 18.79 15.75 20.85
CA THR A 110 19.17 15.29 19.52
C THR A 110 18.11 14.37 18.92
N PHE A 111 17.59 13.41 19.70
CA PHE A 111 16.58 12.49 19.23
C PHE A 111 15.25 13.20 18.94
N ILE A 112 14.79 14.10 19.81
CA ILE A 112 13.56 14.90 19.56
C ILE A 112 13.72 15.72 18.29
N ASN A 113 14.84 16.42 18.12
CA ASN A 113 15.11 17.18 16.89
C ASN A 113 15.10 16.28 15.65
N ASN A 114 15.68 15.08 15.72
CA ASN A 114 15.64 14.11 14.61
C ASN A 114 14.21 13.62 14.31
N LEU A 115 13.36 13.45 15.33
CA LEU A 115 11.95 13.09 15.16
C LEU A 115 11.16 14.22 14.49
N GLU A 116 11.35 15.46 14.94
CA GLU A 116 10.70 16.65 14.41
C GLU A 116 11.04 16.87 12.94
N ILE A 117 12.32 16.80 12.58
CA ILE A 117 12.79 16.93 11.18
C ILE A 117 12.13 15.89 10.27
N MET A 118 11.90 14.68 10.77
CA MET A 118 11.32 13.58 10.01
C MET A 118 9.79 13.47 10.12
N ARG A 119 9.13 14.42 10.79
CA ARG A 119 7.71 14.34 11.09
C ARG A 119 6.85 14.34 9.83
N ASP A 120 7.03 15.33 8.96
CA ASP A 120 6.29 15.44 7.69
C ASP A 120 6.56 14.24 6.76
N TYR A 121 7.81 13.77 6.76
CA TYR A 121 8.22 12.57 6.03
C TYR A 121 7.43 11.33 6.49
N LYS A 122 7.33 11.12 7.81
CA LYS A 122 6.58 10.01 8.41
C LYS A 122 5.08 10.13 8.11
N ILE A 123 4.52 11.35 8.17
CA ILE A 123 3.11 11.61 7.85
C ILE A 123 2.81 11.25 6.39
N GLN A 124 3.63 11.69 5.44
CA GLN A 124 3.42 11.39 4.02
C GLN A 124 3.51 9.88 3.75
N ARG A 125 4.48 9.18 4.35
CA ARG A 125 4.56 7.71 4.26
C ARG A 125 3.35 7.00 4.85
N ALA A 126 2.88 7.46 6.01
CA ALA A 126 1.70 6.89 6.66
C ALA A 126 0.46 7.07 5.77
N LYS A 127 0.30 8.25 5.18
CA LYS A 127 -0.77 8.57 4.22
C LYS A 127 -0.75 7.65 3.00
N ASN A 128 0.42 7.48 2.39
CA ASN A 128 0.59 6.56 1.26
C ASN A 128 0.24 5.12 1.64
N LYS A 129 0.68 4.69 2.83
CA LYS A 129 0.39 3.34 3.36
C LYS A 129 -1.10 3.15 3.59
N ILE A 130 -1.76 4.07 4.27
CA ILE A 130 -3.21 4.01 4.55
C ILE A 130 -3.98 3.96 3.23
N PHE A 131 -3.69 4.87 2.30
CA PHE A 131 -4.36 4.90 1.00
C PHE A 131 -4.15 3.60 0.20
N TYR A 132 -2.93 3.03 0.23
CA TYR A 132 -2.64 1.75 -0.40
C TYR A 132 -3.52 0.62 0.16
N PHE A 133 -3.68 0.52 1.49
CA PHE A 133 -4.53 -0.51 2.07
C PHE A 133 -6.01 -0.32 1.75
N HIS A 134 -6.52 0.91 1.71
CA HIS A 134 -7.88 1.17 1.20
C HIS A 134 -8.04 0.72 -0.26
N CYS A 135 -7.02 0.94 -1.11
CA CYS A 135 -7.04 0.44 -2.48
C CYS A 135 -7.09 -1.09 -2.56
N ILE A 136 -6.35 -1.78 -1.68
CA ILE A 136 -6.35 -3.25 -1.58
C ILE A 136 -7.72 -3.76 -1.13
N GLU A 137 -8.33 -3.14 -0.11
CA GLU A 137 -9.68 -3.52 0.33
C GLU A 137 -10.72 -3.32 -0.77
N THR A 138 -10.66 -2.21 -1.53
CA THR A 138 -11.56 -2.02 -2.68
C THR A 138 -11.38 -3.12 -3.73
N ILE A 139 -10.14 -3.56 -4.01
CA ILE A 139 -9.89 -4.68 -4.92
C ILE A 139 -10.55 -5.95 -4.37
N VAL A 140 -10.39 -6.23 -3.07
CA VAL A 140 -11.02 -7.39 -2.42
C VAL A 140 -12.54 -7.32 -2.53
N GLU A 141 -13.16 -6.18 -2.20
CA GLU A 141 -14.61 -5.98 -2.33
C GLU A 141 -15.11 -6.31 -3.75
N ILE A 142 -14.37 -5.89 -4.77
CA ILE A 142 -14.72 -6.18 -6.17
C ILE A 142 -14.55 -7.66 -6.50
N ILE A 143 -13.48 -8.31 -6.03
CA ILE A 143 -13.28 -9.76 -6.15
C ILE A 143 -14.50 -10.50 -5.59
N LEU A 144 -14.98 -10.12 -4.40
CA LEU A 144 -16.12 -10.77 -3.76
C LEU A 144 -17.41 -10.51 -4.51
N LYS A 145 -17.67 -9.24 -4.86
CA LYS A 145 -18.90 -8.82 -5.54
C LYS A 145 -19.06 -9.48 -6.91
N ARG A 146 -17.95 -9.70 -7.62
CA ARG A 146 -17.93 -10.25 -9.00
C ARG A 146 -17.54 -11.72 -9.06
N GLU A 147 -17.32 -12.34 -7.91
CA GLU A 147 -16.89 -13.73 -7.77
C GLU A 147 -15.65 -14.08 -8.61
N ILE A 148 -14.63 -13.21 -8.58
CA ILE A 148 -13.39 -13.38 -9.34
C ILE A 148 -12.59 -14.55 -8.76
N LYS A 149 -12.25 -15.52 -9.61
CA LYS A 149 -11.53 -16.75 -9.21
C LYS A 149 -10.04 -16.71 -9.51
N GLU A 150 -9.60 -15.81 -10.38
CA GLU A 150 -8.22 -15.75 -10.85
C GLU A 150 -7.85 -14.31 -11.23
N ILE A 151 -6.69 -13.86 -10.77
CA ILE A 151 -6.03 -12.62 -11.21
C ILE A 151 -4.63 -13.00 -11.69
N ASP A 152 -4.29 -12.66 -12.93
CA ASP A 152 -2.94 -12.81 -13.47
C ASP A 152 -2.31 -11.45 -13.82
N THR A 153 -1.01 -11.34 -13.61
CA THR A 153 -0.23 -10.16 -13.96
C THR A 153 1.09 -10.57 -14.60
N PRO A 154 1.74 -9.70 -15.38
CA PRO A 154 3.16 -9.87 -15.69
C PRO A 154 3.97 -10.04 -14.39
N PHE A 155 4.93 -10.95 -14.37
CA PHE A 155 5.77 -11.13 -13.19
C PHE A 155 6.76 -9.97 -13.05
N ASN A 156 6.60 -9.18 -11.99
CA ASN A 156 7.60 -8.26 -11.47
C ASN A 156 7.41 -8.10 -9.95
N GLU A 157 8.40 -7.51 -9.28
CA GLU A 157 8.38 -7.35 -7.82
C GLU A 157 7.17 -6.54 -7.31
N ARG A 158 6.72 -5.53 -8.09
CA ARG A 158 5.61 -4.66 -7.70
C ARG A 158 4.28 -5.41 -7.70
N PHE A 159 3.99 -6.13 -8.78
CA PHE A 159 2.80 -6.98 -8.86
C PHE A 159 2.85 -8.11 -7.85
N TRP A 160 4.00 -8.77 -7.70
CA TRP A 160 4.16 -9.84 -6.73
C TRP A 160 3.83 -9.37 -5.30
N HIS A 161 4.38 -8.22 -4.89
CA HIS A 161 4.09 -7.61 -3.59
C HIS A 161 2.58 -7.32 -3.41
N ILE A 162 1.91 -6.83 -4.45
CA ILE A 162 0.48 -6.51 -4.40
C ILE A 162 -0.35 -7.78 -4.28
N LEU A 163 -0.06 -8.81 -5.08
CA LEU A 163 -0.75 -10.09 -5.01
C LEU A 163 -0.55 -10.77 -3.64
N GLN A 164 0.64 -10.66 -3.02
CA GLN A 164 0.88 -11.06 -1.63
C GLN A 164 0.05 -10.27 -0.62
N THR A 165 -0.12 -8.97 -0.85
CA THR A 165 -0.96 -8.15 0.02
C THR A 165 -2.44 -8.54 -0.13
N LEU A 166 -2.90 -8.82 -1.35
CA LEU A 166 -4.26 -9.28 -1.64
C LEU A 166 -4.53 -10.66 -1.04
N GLU A 167 -3.59 -11.61 -1.13
CA GLU A 167 -3.69 -12.91 -0.46
C GLU A 167 -3.88 -12.74 1.05
N GLY A 168 -3.10 -11.85 1.68
CA GLY A 168 -3.24 -11.50 3.08
C GLY A 168 -4.62 -10.92 3.42
N ALA A 169 -5.08 -9.94 2.64
CA ALA A 169 -6.40 -9.31 2.82
C ALA A 169 -7.55 -10.30 2.63
N LEU A 170 -7.52 -11.14 1.60
CA LEU A 170 -8.51 -12.20 1.37
C LEU A 170 -8.57 -13.18 2.55
N ASN A 171 -7.43 -13.52 3.14
CA ASN A 171 -7.38 -14.38 4.32
C ASN A 171 -8.04 -13.74 5.55
N GLU A 172 -7.98 -12.41 5.71
CA GLU A 172 -8.74 -11.69 6.77
C GLU A 172 -10.26 -11.85 6.58
N HIS A 173 -10.72 -11.91 5.33
CA HIS A 173 -12.10 -12.25 4.96
C HIS A 173 -12.39 -13.76 4.97
N LYS A 174 -11.47 -14.60 5.47
CA LYS A 174 -11.54 -16.08 5.54
C LYS A 174 -11.66 -16.76 4.17
N ILE A 175 -11.13 -16.13 3.12
CA ILE A 175 -11.13 -16.68 1.77
C ILE A 175 -9.77 -17.26 1.49
N ARG A 176 -9.76 -18.54 1.11
CA ARG A 176 -8.52 -19.21 0.73
C ARG A 176 -8.10 -18.74 -0.65
N SER A 177 -6.81 -18.40 -0.79
CA SER A 177 -6.19 -18.13 -2.07
C SER A 177 -4.80 -18.77 -2.14
N ASP A 178 -4.31 -19.02 -3.35
CA ASP A 178 -2.96 -19.51 -3.58
C ASP A 178 -2.23 -18.62 -4.60
N LEU A 179 -1.05 -18.13 -4.23
CA LEU A 179 -0.12 -17.48 -5.16
C LEU A 179 0.76 -18.46 -5.91
N LYS A 180 0.85 -18.29 -7.23
CA LYS A 180 1.69 -19.12 -8.11
C LYS A 180 2.39 -18.28 -9.17
N ILE A 181 3.52 -18.79 -9.64
CA ILE A 181 4.21 -18.27 -10.81
C ILE A 181 3.97 -19.26 -11.95
N ASP A 182 3.33 -18.82 -13.02
CA ASP A 182 3.19 -19.62 -14.22
C ASP A 182 4.41 -19.42 -15.13
N ARG A 183 5.03 -20.55 -15.48
CA ARG A 183 6.21 -20.66 -16.34
C ARG A 183 5.91 -21.32 -17.69
N SER A 184 4.64 -21.57 -17.98
CA SER A 184 4.20 -22.29 -19.18
C SER A 184 4.57 -21.58 -20.50
N ASN A 185 4.72 -20.26 -20.48
CA ASN A 185 5.09 -19.46 -21.63
C ASN A 185 6.57 -19.06 -21.55
N THR A 186 7.39 -19.54 -22.50
CA THR A 186 8.85 -19.32 -22.54
C THR A 186 9.26 -17.85 -22.74
N SER A 187 8.31 -16.98 -23.11
CA SER A 187 8.57 -15.57 -23.40
C SER A 187 8.24 -14.61 -22.25
N GLN A 188 7.32 -14.95 -21.35
CA GLN A 188 6.89 -14.06 -20.25
C GLN A 188 6.42 -14.86 -19.03
N LEU A 189 7.06 -14.61 -17.88
CA LEU A 189 6.62 -15.13 -16.59
C LEU A 189 5.37 -14.39 -16.12
N LYS A 190 4.40 -15.13 -15.56
CA LYS A 190 3.19 -14.56 -14.98
C LYS A 190 3.12 -14.83 -13.48
N ALA A 191 2.65 -13.84 -12.72
CA ALA A 191 2.23 -14.03 -11.33
C ALA A 191 0.71 -14.21 -11.31
N MET A 192 0.23 -15.18 -10.53
CA MET A 192 -1.18 -15.54 -10.48
C MET A 192 -1.64 -15.64 -9.02
N LEU A 193 -2.82 -15.09 -8.75
CA LEU A 193 -3.57 -15.28 -7.51
C LEU A 193 -4.83 -16.09 -7.83
N LEU A 194 -4.88 -17.33 -7.35
CA LEU A 194 -6.03 -18.21 -7.46
C LEU A 194 -6.90 -18.05 -6.22
N ILE A 195 -8.19 -17.82 -6.40
CA ILE A 195 -9.13 -17.44 -5.33
C ILE A 195 -10.22 -18.50 -5.22
N HIS A 196 -10.29 -19.16 -4.07
CA HIS A 196 -11.22 -20.26 -3.80
C HIS A 196 -12.47 -19.72 -3.12
N LEU A 197 -13.34 -19.12 -3.93
CA LEU A 197 -14.70 -18.77 -3.51
C LEU A 197 -15.53 -20.05 -3.44
N TYR A 198 -16.32 -20.18 -2.37
CA TYR A 198 -17.12 -21.33 -1.93
C TYR A 198 -17.51 -22.36 -3.00
#